data_AF-A0A1N6N308-F1
#
_entry.id   AF-A0A1N6N308-F1
#
_cell.length_a   1.000
_cell.length_b   1.000
_cell.length_c   1.000
_cell.angle_alpha   90.00
_cell.angle_beta   90.00
_cell.angle_gamma   90.00
#
_symmetry.space_group_name_H-M   'P 1'
#
loop_
_entity.id
_entity.type
_entity.pdbx_description
1 polymer ?
#
loop_
_entity_poly.entity_id
_entity_poly.type
_entity_poly.pdbx_seq_one_letter_code
_entity_poly.pdbx_strand_id
1 'polypeptide(L)'
;MNVEVQGVKFGKIDKPEMINNEYFSLDNYILKLKCNVSSMNEEMKKKISSALINKYGKNNAQYISSEGSYLINANMRACAVSKDRKYWKFIILEESYKSQLIKVLPKKIIDKI
;
A
#
# COMPACT_ATOMS: atom_id res chain seq x y z
N MET A 1 -14.18 -9.33 -11.66
CA MET A 1 -13.59 -8.21 -10.90
C MET A 1 -12.47 -7.62 -11.73
N ASN A 2 -12.47 -6.31 -11.93
CA ASN A 2 -11.36 -5.60 -12.53
C ASN A 2 -10.78 -4.62 -11.50
N VAL A 3 -9.45 -4.55 -11.39
CA VAL A 3 -8.78 -3.63 -10.47
C VAL A 3 -7.82 -2.77 -11.26
N GLU A 4 -8.04 -1.46 -11.19
CA GLU A 4 -7.25 -0.46 -11.87
C GLU A 4 -6.50 0.39 -10.84
N VAL A 5 -5.19 0.54 -11.04
CA VAL A 5 -4.40 1.49 -10.27
C VAL A 5 -4.61 2.88 -10.86
N GLN A 6 -5.27 3.74 -10.09
CA GLN A 6 -5.57 5.11 -10.49
C GLN A 6 -4.43 6.07 -10.14
N GLY A 7 -3.60 5.71 -9.15
CA GLY A 7 -2.42 6.49 -8.82
C GLY A 7 -1.66 5.98 -7.62
N VAL A 8 -0.37 6.27 -7.60
CA VAL A 8 0.54 6.04 -6.48
C VAL A 8 1.29 7.34 -6.25
N LYS A 9 1.28 7.85 -5.02
CA LYS A 9 1.99 9.08 -4.66
C LYS A 9 2.76 8.89 -3.37
N PHE A 10 4.08 8.90 -3.48
CA PHE A 10 4.98 8.93 -2.33
C PHE A 10 5.07 10.35 -1.76
N GLY A 11 5.11 10.44 -0.43
CA GLY A 11 5.35 11.69 0.28
C GLY A 11 6.81 12.13 0.20
N LYS A 12 7.14 13.17 0.97
CA LYS A 12 8.53 13.53 1.22
C LYS A 12 9.16 12.45 2.08
N ILE A 13 10.33 11.98 1.67
CA ILE A 13 11.16 11.05 2.45
C ILE A 13 11.70 11.81 3.65
N ASP A 14 11.28 11.41 4.84
CA ASP A 14 11.69 12.08 6.08
C ASP A 14 12.68 11.21 6.87
N LYS A 15 13.64 11.84 7.55
CA LYS A 15 14.57 11.19 8.51
C LYS A 15 15.21 9.85 8.05
N PRO A 16 15.92 9.80 6.90
CA PRO A 16 16.59 8.57 6.48
C PRO A 16 17.74 8.20 7.44
N GLU A 17 17.80 6.92 7.79
CA GLU A 17 18.86 6.31 8.62
C GLU A 17 19.85 5.53 7.76
N MET A 18 21.15 5.69 8.01
CA MET A 18 22.19 4.93 7.32
C MET A 18 22.44 3.59 8.01
N ILE A 19 22.35 2.49 7.24
CA ILE A 19 22.56 1.11 7.69
C ILE A 19 23.33 0.39 6.57
N ASN A 20 24.50 -0.17 6.86
CA ASN A 20 25.32 -0.93 5.89
C ASN A 20 25.53 -0.20 4.54
N ASN A 21 25.88 1.10 4.59
CA ASN A 21 26.11 1.96 3.43
C ASN A 21 24.87 2.23 2.55
N GLU A 22 23.66 1.97 3.05
CA GLU A 22 22.41 2.37 2.41
C GLU A 22 21.56 3.20 3.38
N TYR A 23 20.80 4.14 2.84
CA TYR A 23 19.83 4.96 3.56
C TYR A 23 18.46 4.32 3.49
N PHE A 24 17.81 4.20 4.64
CA PHE A 24 16.47 3.67 4.79
C PHE A 24 15.57 4.69 5.46
N SER A 25 14.35 4.85 4.96
CA SER A 25 13.29 5.57 5.66
C SER A 25 11.98 4.80 5.62
N LEU A 26 11.17 4.95 6.67
CA LEU A 26 9.81 4.43 6.75
C LEU A 26 8.87 5.58 6.41
N ASP A 27 8.28 5.51 5.23
CA ASP A 27 7.45 6.57 4.67
C ASP A 27 6.05 6.06 4.34
N ASN A 28 5.14 7.01 4.21
CA ASN A 28 3.78 6.77 3.77
C ASN A 28 3.62 7.12 2.28
N TYR A 29 2.72 6.40 1.61
CA TYR A 29 2.31 6.70 0.25
C TYR A 29 0.80 6.57 0.11
N ILE A 30 0.22 7.37 -0.79
CA ILE A 30 -1.19 7.31 -1.13
C ILE A 30 -1.36 6.34 -2.29
N LEU A 31 -2.21 5.34 -2.10
CA LEU A 31 -2.64 4.41 -3.13
C LEU A 31 -4.09 4.71 -3.52
N LYS A 32 -4.31 4.96 -4.81
CA LYS A 32 -5.64 5.09 -5.40
C LYS A 32 -5.95 3.92 -6.31
N LEU A 33 -7.05 3.22 -6.04
CA LEU A 33 -7.52 2.10 -6.86
C LEU A 33 -8.99 2.30 -7.25
N LYS A 34 -9.37 1.73 -8.38
CA LYS A 34 -10.76 1.49 -8.75
C LYS A 34 -10.98 -0.01 -8.88
N CYS A 35 -11.91 -0.56 -8.12
CA CYS A 35 -12.25 -1.97 -8.12
C CYS A 35 -13.68 -2.14 -8.65
N ASN A 36 -13.82 -2.57 -9.90
CA ASN A 36 -15.11 -2.83 -10.51
C ASN A 36 -15.59 -4.25 -10.17
N VAL A 37 -16.78 -4.32 -9.56
CA VAL A 37 -17.45 -5.55 -9.12
C VAL A 37 -18.84 -5.69 -9.76
N SER A 38 -19.16 -4.87 -10.75
CA SER A 38 -20.48 -4.82 -11.40
C SER A 38 -20.93 -6.17 -11.95
N SER A 39 -19.98 -6.96 -12.49
CA SER A 39 -20.22 -8.28 -13.08
C SER A 39 -20.40 -9.41 -12.06
N MET A 40 -20.38 -9.12 -10.76
CA MET A 40 -20.40 -10.13 -9.69
C MET A 40 -21.79 -10.24 -9.07
N ASN A 41 -22.10 -11.40 -8.49
CA ASN A 41 -23.33 -11.58 -7.74
C ASN A 41 -23.26 -10.88 -6.36
N GLU A 42 -24.42 -10.74 -5.70
CA GLU A 42 -24.53 -10.00 -4.44
C GLU A 42 -23.74 -10.61 -3.29
N GLU A 43 -23.64 -11.94 -3.23
CA GLU A 43 -22.84 -12.62 -2.20
C GLU A 43 -21.34 -12.27 -2.33
N MET A 44 -20.82 -12.30 -3.56
CA MET A 44 -19.44 -11.94 -3.86
C MET A 44 -19.17 -10.46 -3.59
N LYS A 45 -20.10 -9.57 -3.97
CA LYS A 45 -19.99 -8.13 -3.67
C LYS A 45 -19.88 -7.86 -2.18
N LYS A 46 -20.65 -8.58 -1.34
CA LYS A 46 -20.56 -8.48 0.13
C LYS A 46 -19.19 -8.92 0.65
N LYS A 47 -18.68 -10.07 0.19
CA LYS A 47 -17.34 -10.56 0.58
C LYS A 47 -16.24 -9.57 0.21
N ILE A 48 -16.29 -9.00 -1.00
CA ILE A 48 -15.32 -7.99 -1.44
C ILE A 48 -15.45 -6.71 -0.63
N SER A 49 -16.68 -6.27 -0.34
CA SER A 49 -16.94 -5.11 0.53
C SER A 49 -16.23 -5.26 1.87
N SER A 50 -16.45 -6.39 2.56
CA SER A 50 -15.80 -6.70 3.82
C SER A 50 -14.28 -6.74 3.68
N ALA A 51 -13.75 -7.36 2.62
CA ALA A 51 -12.31 -7.43 2.40
C ALA A 51 -11.67 -6.05 2.17
N LEU A 52 -12.28 -5.20 1.35
CA LEU A 52 -11.78 -3.84 1.08
C LEU A 52 -11.86 -2.95 2.31
N ILE A 53 -12.96 -3.01 3.07
CA ILE A 53 -13.13 -2.27 4.31
C ILE A 53 -12.14 -2.75 5.37
N ASN A 54 -11.92 -4.06 5.50
CA ASN A 54 -10.94 -4.60 6.44
C ASN A 54 -9.51 -4.21 6.08
N LYS A 55 -9.17 -4.21 4.78
CA LYS A 55 -7.81 -3.87 4.32
C LYS A 55 -7.52 -2.37 4.37
N TYR A 56 -8.43 -1.55 3.87
CA TYR A 56 -8.18 -0.12 3.65
C TYR A 56 -8.89 0.78 4.66
N GLY A 57 -9.90 0.28 5.36
CA GLY A 57 -10.76 1.04 6.25
C GLY A 57 -11.99 1.61 5.54
N LYS A 58 -13.11 1.70 6.26
CA LYS A 58 -14.41 2.16 5.74
C LYS A 58 -14.34 3.55 5.08
N ASN A 59 -13.53 4.46 5.63
CA ASN A 59 -13.39 5.82 5.12
C ASN A 59 -12.58 5.88 3.82
N ASN A 60 -11.74 4.88 3.56
CA ASN A 60 -10.83 4.84 2.42
C ASN A 60 -11.33 3.95 1.29
N ALA A 61 -12.45 3.22 1.47
CA ALA A 61 -13.06 2.35 0.47
C ALA A 61 -14.54 2.72 0.28
N GLN A 62 -14.85 3.47 -0.76
CA GLN A 62 -16.20 4.00 -1.02
C GLN A 62 -16.83 3.31 -2.22
N TYR A 63 -18.06 2.82 -2.06
CA TYR A 63 -18.80 2.22 -3.17
C TYR A 63 -19.56 3.28 -3.97
N ILE A 64 -19.37 3.27 -5.29
CA ILE A 64 -20.07 4.12 -6.26
C ILE A 64 -21.06 3.24 -7.01
N SER A 65 -22.34 3.33 -6.64
CA SER A 65 -23.41 2.47 -7.17
C SER A 65 -23.61 2.63 -8.68
N SER A 66 -23.52 3.85 -9.20
CA SER A 66 -23.64 4.15 -10.64
C SER A 66 -22.57 3.47 -11.49
N GLU A 67 -21.42 3.14 -10.90
CA GLU A 67 -20.29 2.51 -11.59
C GLU A 67 -20.09 1.03 -11.20
N GLY A 68 -20.89 0.52 -10.26
CA GLY A 68 -20.70 -0.81 -9.69
C GLY A 68 -19.28 -1.04 -9.16
N SER A 69 -18.64 0.01 -8.63
CA SER A 69 -17.21 0.04 -8.37
C SER A 69 -16.88 0.61 -6.99
N TYR A 70 -15.81 0.13 -6.37
CA TYR A 70 -15.21 0.73 -5.18
C TYR A 70 -14.06 1.66 -5.59
N LEU A 71 -14.06 2.88 -5.07
CA LEU A 71 -12.94 3.79 -5.11
C LEU A 71 -12.16 3.66 -3.80
N ILE A 72 -10.89 3.28 -3.92
CA ILE A 72 -9.96 3.21 -2.79
C ILE A 72 -9.04 4.41 -2.83
N ASN A 73 -8.89 5.10 -1.71
CA ASN A 73 -7.89 6.14 -1.49
C ASN A 73 -7.28 5.93 -0.10
N ALA A 74 -6.21 5.12 -0.04
CA ALA A 74 -5.65 4.63 1.21
C ALA A 74 -4.25 5.19 1.45
N ASN A 75 -3.96 5.49 2.72
CA ASN A 75 -2.61 5.77 3.18
C ASN A 75 -1.91 4.45 3.55
N MET A 76 -0.83 4.14 2.85
CA MET A 76 -0.11 2.87 2.92
C MET A 76 1.34 3.11 3.35
N ARG A 77 2.01 2.08 3.87
CA ARG A 77 3.41 2.18 4.34
C ARG A 77 4.37 1.59 3.31
N ALA A 78 5.52 2.25 3.13
CA ALA A 78 6.65 1.79 2.33
C ALA A 78 7.97 2.06 3.07
N CYS A 79 9.00 1.28 2.76
CA CYS A 79 10.37 1.62 3.10
C CYS A 79 11.07 2.20 1.87
N ALA A 80 11.52 3.45 1.97
CA ALA A 80 12.37 4.07 0.97
C ALA A 80 13.83 3.66 1.19
N VAL A 81 14.50 3.22 0.13
CA VAL A 81 15.90 2.76 0.16
C VAL A 81 16.72 3.51 -0.89
N SER A 82 17.89 4.03 -0.50
CA SER A 82 18.78 4.75 -1.40
C SER A 82 20.25 4.57 -1.02
N LYS A 83 21.14 4.55 -2.01
CA LYS A 83 22.60 4.58 -1.76
C LYS A 83 23.16 6.00 -1.64
N ASP A 84 22.51 6.96 -2.28
CA ASP A 84 23.06 8.31 -2.51
C ASP A 84 22.10 9.44 -2.12
N ARG A 85 20.93 9.10 -1.59
CA ARG A 85 19.81 10.00 -1.25
C ARG A 85 19.20 10.76 -2.43
N LYS A 86 19.61 10.46 -3.66
CA LYS A 86 19.08 11.06 -4.90
C LYS A 86 18.07 10.14 -5.55
N TYR A 87 18.42 8.86 -5.67
CA TYR A 87 17.55 7.84 -6.25
C TYR A 87 17.01 6.91 -5.18
N TRP A 88 15.68 6.81 -5.11
CA TRP A 88 14.98 6.05 -4.09
C TRP A 88 14.20 4.91 -4.71
N LYS A 89 14.35 3.72 -4.12
CA LYS A 89 13.51 2.56 -4.37
C LYS A 89 12.53 2.42 -3.21
N PHE A 90 11.29 2.02 -3.49
CA PHE A 90 10.28 1.84 -2.46
C PHE A 90 9.90 0.37 -2.34
N ILE A 91 10.00 -0.16 -1.12
CA ILE A 91 9.57 -1.51 -0.76
C ILE A 91 8.25 -1.38 -0.01
N ILE A 92 7.18 -1.94 -0.56
CA ILE A 92 5.85 -1.86 0.05
C ILE A 92 5.81 -2.70 1.33
N LEU A 93 5.31 -2.10 2.41
CA LEU A 93 5.26 -2.74 3.73
C LEU A 93 3.84 -3.22 3.98
N GLU A 94 3.60 -4.49 3.68
CA GLU A 94 2.35 -5.18 3.95
C GLU A 94 2.61 -6.33 4.91
N GLU A 95 1.76 -6.50 5.92
CA GLU A 95 1.90 -7.54 6.94
C GLU A 95 1.95 -8.95 6.31
N SER A 96 1.12 -9.17 5.29
CA SER A 96 1.11 -10.41 4.51
C SER A 96 2.45 -10.77 3.85
N TYR A 97 3.35 -9.79 3.69
CA TYR A 97 4.68 -9.98 3.10
C TYR A 97 5.82 -10.00 4.12
N LYS A 98 5.53 -10.06 5.44
CA LYS A 98 6.56 -9.99 6.48
C LYS A 98 7.69 -11.01 6.29
N SER A 99 7.37 -12.24 5.88
CA SER A 99 8.36 -13.30 5.64
C SER A 99 9.32 -12.99 4.49
N GLN A 100 8.86 -12.23 3.49
CA GLN A 100 9.64 -11.78 2.35
C GLN A 100 10.45 -10.53 2.71
N LEU A 101 9.87 -9.62 3.50
CA LEU A 101 10.53 -8.39 3.95
C LEU A 101 11.80 -8.68 4.73
N ILE A 102 11.82 -9.71 5.58
CA ILE A 102 13.01 -10.13 6.37
C ILE A 102 14.21 -10.48 5.46
N LYS A 103 13.96 -10.89 4.20
CA LYS A 103 15.03 -11.25 3.25
C LYS A 103 15.63 -10.04 2.53
N VAL A 104 14.95 -8.90 2.53
CA VAL A 104 15.32 -7.72 1.72
C VAL A 104 15.57 -6.46 2.54
N LEU A 105 15.08 -6.39 3.79
CA LEU A 105 15.28 -5.26 4.69
C LEU A 105 16.17 -5.64 5.87
N PRO A 106 17.02 -4.71 6.36
CA PRO A 106 17.78 -4.92 7.58
C PRO A 106 16.86 -5.15 8.78
N LYS A 107 17.31 -5.98 9.74
CA LYS A 107 16.57 -6.28 10.98
C LYS A 107 16.11 -5.00 11.72
N LYS A 108 16.98 -3.99 11.79
CA LYS A 108 16.68 -2.69 12.43
C LYS A 108 15.46 -1.96 11.80
N ILE A 109 15.18 -2.19 10.52
CA ILE A 109 14.00 -1.66 9.85
C ILE A 109 12.79 -2.57 10.10
N ILE A 110 12.97 -3.89 10.02
CA ILE A 110 11.91 -4.87 10.30
C ILE A 110 11.31 -4.69 11.71
N ASP A 111 12.15 -4.43 12.70
CA ASP A 111 11.72 -4.26 14.10
C ASP A 111 10.85 -3.00 14.33
N LYS A 112 10.75 -2.10 13.33
CA LYS A 112 9.95 -0.85 13.37
C LYS A 112 8.65 -0.93 12.54
N ILE A 113 8.40 -2.04 11.85
CA ILE A 113 7.23 -2.26 10.99
C ILE A 113 6.09 -2.84 11.82
#